data_AF-A0A4U5PDV1-F1
#
_entry.id   AF-A0A4U5PDV1-F1
#
_cell.length_a   1.000
_cell.length_b   1.000
_cell.length_c   1.000
_cell.angle_alpha   90.00
_cell.angle_beta   90.00
_cell.angle_gamma   90.00
#
_symmetry.space_group_name_H-M   'P 1'
#
loop_
_entity.id
_entity.type
_entity.pdbx_description
1 polymer ?
#
loop_
_entity_poly.entity_id
_entity_poly.type
_entity_poly.pdbx_seq_one_letter_code
_entity_poly.pdbx_strand_id
1 'polypeptide(L)'
;MKLYILLCVFALLSVTLAQSLSCSAYNDGLRKYISELERTSDENIAAACDKDSKEAILKYMIKMIQLLTMRLKKPCVFTFQPLPFNSNCAPLNTANPNFFQFLVLSNPILNDICANGCEITPVANEMIADLLVKLKGILG
;
A
#
# COMPACT_ATOMS: atom_id res chain seq x y z
N MET A 1 -21.67 43.57 -7.12
CA MET A 1 -21.93 42.10 -7.17
C MET A 1 -20.99 41.31 -8.08
N LYS A 2 -20.56 41.81 -9.26
CA LYS A 2 -19.66 41.06 -10.17
C LYS A 2 -18.25 40.77 -9.60
N LEU A 3 -17.71 41.63 -8.74
CA LEU A 3 -16.35 41.47 -8.18
C LEU A 3 -16.24 40.35 -7.12
N TYR A 4 -17.28 40.18 -6.29
CA TYR A 4 -17.32 39.15 -5.24
C TYR A 4 -17.39 37.74 -5.83
N ILE A 5 -18.10 37.57 -6.96
CA ILE A 5 -18.18 36.29 -7.66
C ILE A 5 -16.81 35.91 -8.24
N LEU A 6 -16.06 36.88 -8.79
CA LEU A 6 -14.72 36.64 -9.33
C LEU A 6 -13.72 36.21 -8.25
N LEU A 7 -13.75 36.85 -7.07
CA LEU A 7 -12.86 36.51 -5.94
C LEU A 7 -13.13 35.11 -5.37
N CYS A 8 -14.40 34.69 -5.27
CA CYS A 8 -14.74 33.33 -4.86
C CYS A 8 -14.24 32.28 -5.85
N VAL A 9 -14.31 32.56 -7.16
CA VAL A 9 -13.81 31.64 -8.20
C VAL A 9 -12.29 31.47 -8.12
N PHE A 10 -11.52 32.54 -7.92
CA PHE A 10 -10.05 32.44 -7.76
C PHE A 10 -9.64 31.73 -6.46
N ALA A 11 -10.34 31.98 -5.35
CA ALA A 11 -10.09 31.28 -4.09
C ALA A 11 -10.39 29.77 -4.20
N LEU A 12 -11.49 29.39 -4.87
CA LEU A 12 -11.86 27.99 -5.09
C LEU A 12 -10.92 27.27 -6.07
N LEU A 13 -10.44 27.96 -7.12
CA LEU A 13 -9.44 27.41 -8.04
C LEU A 13 -8.12 27.11 -7.32
N SER A 14 -7.68 27.99 -6.42
CA SER A 14 -6.43 27.82 -5.67
C SER A 14 -6.45 26.57 -4.79
N VAL A 15 -7.58 26.34 -4.11
CA VAL A 15 -7.76 25.18 -3.20
C VAL A 15 -7.84 23.87 -3.99
N THR A 16 -8.58 23.85 -5.10
CA THR A 16 -8.72 22.65 -5.94
C THR A 16 -7.43 22.25 -6.66
N LEU A 17 -6.63 23.22 -7.11
CA LEU A 17 -5.30 22.99 -7.69
C LEU A 17 -4.28 22.50 -6.66
N ALA A 18 -4.30 23.04 -5.43
CA ALA A 18 -3.42 22.57 -4.35
C ALA A 18 -3.76 21.14 -3.92
N GLN A 19 -5.05 20.80 -3.84
CA GLN A 19 -5.52 19.47 -3.49
C GLN A 19 -5.14 18.44 -4.57
N SER A 20 -5.27 18.75 -5.85
CA SER A 20 -4.93 17.81 -6.94
C SER A 20 -3.44 17.45 -6.98
N LEU A 21 -2.54 18.42 -6.74
CA LEU A 21 -1.10 18.19 -6.61
C LEU A 21 -0.78 17.25 -5.44
N SER A 22 -1.44 17.44 -4.29
CA SER A 22 -1.26 16.56 -3.13
C SER A 22 -1.79 15.14 -3.38
N CYS A 23 -2.93 14.99 -4.05
CA CYS A 23 -3.50 13.68 -4.37
C CYS A 23 -2.63 12.87 -5.33
N SER A 24 -1.98 13.53 -6.29
CA SER A 24 -1.00 12.87 -7.16
C SER A 24 0.18 12.34 -6.35
N ALA A 25 0.77 13.18 -5.50
CA ALA A 25 1.92 12.81 -4.68
C ALA A 25 1.62 11.62 -3.73
N TYR A 26 0.43 11.60 -3.12
CA TYR A 26 0.01 10.48 -2.27
C TYR A 26 -0.13 9.18 -3.07
N ASN A 27 -0.77 9.24 -4.25
CA ASN A 27 -0.89 8.07 -5.12
C ASN A 27 0.46 7.58 -5.62
N ASP A 28 1.39 8.48 -5.94
CA ASP A 28 2.75 8.13 -6.36
C ASP A 28 3.51 7.43 -5.24
N GLY A 29 3.43 7.96 -4.02
CA GLY A 29 4.01 7.35 -2.83
C GLY A 29 3.40 5.97 -2.53
N LEU A 30 2.08 5.82 -2.70
CA LEU A 30 1.40 4.54 -2.53
C LEU A 30 1.89 3.50 -3.54
N ARG A 31 1.98 3.87 -4.83
CA ARG A 31 2.49 2.98 -5.88
C ARG A 31 3.94 2.56 -5.61
N LYS A 32 4.79 3.51 -5.17
CA LYS A 32 6.17 3.21 -4.77
C LYS A 32 6.20 2.15 -3.66
N TYR A 33 5.40 2.29 -2.61
CA TYR A 33 5.37 1.29 -1.53
C TYR A 33 4.82 -0.07 -2.00
N ILE A 34 3.85 -0.11 -2.93
CA ILE A 34 3.38 -1.38 -3.50
C ILE A 34 4.50 -2.06 -4.32
N SER A 35 5.28 -1.30 -5.11
CA SER A 35 6.44 -1.85 -5.80
C SER A 35 7.51 -2.39 -4.84
N GLU A 36 7.75 -1.70 -3.72
CA GLU A 36 8.67 -2.20 -2.69
C GLU A 36 8.14 -3.44 -1.97
N LEU A 37 6.81 -3.56 -1.77
CA LEU A 37 6.19 -4.78 -1.27
C LEU A 37 6.39 -5.96 -2.22
N GLU A 38 6.31 -5.75 -3.53
CA GLU A 38 6.61 -6.79 -4.50
C GLU A 38 8.08 -7.23 -4.42
N ARG A 39 9.02 -6.27 -4.49
CA ARG A 39 10.46 -6.56 -4.40
C ARG A 39 10.80 -7.32 -3.11
N THR A 40 10.32 -6.83 -1.97
CA THR A 40 10.58 -7.47 -0.67
C THR A 40 9.86 -8.80 -0.52
N SER A 41 8.75 -9.03 -1.22
CA SER A 41 8.11 -10.36 -1.27
C SER A 41 9.02 -11.38 -1.96
N ASP A 42 9.63 -11.01 -3.09
CA ASP A 42 10.56 -11.88 -3.80
C ASP A 42 11.80 -12.20 -2.94
N GLU A 43 12.32 -11.21 -2.21
CA GLU A 43 13.41 -11.41 -1.25
C GLU A 43 13.04 -12.37 -0.12
N ASN A 44 11.82 -12.24 0.42
CA ASN A 44 11.32 -13.16 1.45
C ASN A 44 11.19 -14.59 0.91
N ILE A 45 10.68 -14.76 -0.31
CA ILE A 45 10.56 -16.07 -0.95
C ILE A 45 11.94 -16.70 -1.18
N ALA A 46 12.92 -15.91 -1.60
CA ALA A 46 14.30 -16.37 -1.81
C ALA A 46 15.04 -16.68 -0.49
N ALA A 47 14.69 -16.00 0.59
CA ALA A 47 15.27 -16.19 1.91
C ALA A 47 14.67 -17.37 2.70
N ALA A 48 13.63 -18.03 2.19
CA ALA A 48 13.06 -19.19 2.87
C ALA A 48 14.07 -20.36 2.93
N CYS A 49 14.16 -21.00 4.09
CA CYS A 49 15.17 -22.03 4.37
C CYS A 49 14.76 -23.41 3.84
N ASP A 50 13.46 -23.65 3.76
CA ASP A 50 12.85 -24.94 3.42
C ASP A 50 11.43 -24.72 2.90
N LYS A 51 10.76 -25.82 2.55
CA LYS A 51 9.39 -25.79 2.03
C LYS A 51 8.40 -25.19 3.03
N ASP A 52 8.50 -25.57 4.30
CA ASP A 52 7.53 -25.19 5.33
C ASP A 52 7.64 -23.70 5.68
N SER A 53 8.85 -23.19 5.83
CA SER A 53 9.11 -21.76 6.03
C SER A 53 8.69 -20.92 4.82
N LYS A 54 8.90 -21.43 3.59
CA LYS A 54 8.43 -20.80 2.35
C LYS A 54 6.90 -20.73 2.31
N GLU A 55 6.22 -21.80 2.67
CA GLU A 55 4.76 -21.84 2.74
C GLU A 55 4.23 -20.86 3.80
N ALA A 56 4.86 -20.83 4.97
CA ALA A 56 4.48 -19.93 6.07
C ALA A 56 4.63 -18.45 5.68
N ILE A 57 5.75 -18.05 5.07
CA ILE A 57 5.96 -16.66 4.66
C ILE A 57 5.03 -16.27 3.51
N LEU A 58 4.76 -17.16 2.55
CA LEU A 58 3.79 -16.92 1.48
C LEU A 58 2.39 -16.69 2.03
N LYS A 59 1.91 -17.56 2.93
CA LYS A 59 0.60 -17.40 3.58
C LYS A 59 0.52 -16.09 4.37
N TYR A 60 1.58 -15.72 5.06
CA TYR A 60 1.69 -14.45 5.76
C TYR A 60 1.57 -13.26 4.80
N MET A 61 2.40 -13.21 3.75
CA MET A 61 2.40 -12.12 2.78
C MET A 61 1.05 -12.00 2.08
N ILE A 62 0.46 -13.11 1.62
CA ILE A 62 -0.88 -13.14 1.03
C ILE A 62 -1.91 -12.51 1.97
N LYS A 63 -1.93 -12.92 3.24
CA LYS A 63 -2.88 -12.38 4.23
C LYS A 63 -2.69 -10.87 4.40
N MET A 64 -1.45 -10.38 4.49
CA MET A 64 -1.20 -8.95 4.66
C MET A 64 -1.59 -8.15 3.41
N ILE A 65 -1.28 -8.65 2.21
CA ILE A 65 -1.66 -8.03 0.94
C ILE A 65 -3.19 -8.02 0.75
N GLN A 66 -3.90 -9.06 1.19
CA GLN A 66 -5.37 -9.07 1.21
C GLN A 66 -5.95 -7.99 2.13
N LEU A 67 -5.38 -7.81 3.33
CA LEU A 67 -5.79 -6.76 4.25
C LEU A 67 -5.50 -5.36 3.68
N LEU A 68 -4.33 -5.17 3.05
CA LEU A 68 -4.01 -3.93 2.34
C LEU A 68 -4.97 -3.68 1.17
N THR A 69 -5.34 -4.71 0.41
CA THR A 69 -6.37 -4.60 -0.65
C THR A 69 -7.70 -4.13 -0.09
N MET A 70 -8.12 -4.63 1.07
CA MET A 70 -9.34 -4.15 1.75
C MET A 70 -9.22 -2.69 2.18
N ARG A 71 -8.06 -2.29 2.70
CA ARG A 71 -7.76 -0.89 3.05
C ARG A 71 -7.83 0.02 1.82
N LEU A 72 -7.26 -0.39 0.70
CA LEU A 72 -7.27 0.37 -0.56
C LEU A 72 -8.70 0.59 -1.08
N LYS A 73 -9.59 -0.40 -0.94
CA LYS A 73 -11.00 -0.24 -1.33
C LYS A 73 -11.78 0.68 -0.39
N LYS A 74 -11.35 0.80 0.87
CA LYS A 74 -12.04 1.58 1.92
C LYS A 74 -11.04 2.34 2.80
N PRO A 75 -10.29 3.31 2.25
CA PRO A 75 -9.20 4.00 2.95
C PRO A 75 -9.68 4.94 4.07
N CYS A 76 -10.98 5.16 4.19
CA CYS A 76 -11.55 5.96 5.28
C CYS A 76 -12.23 5.15 6.38
N VAL A 77 -12.44 3.83 6.18
CA VAL A 77 -13.29 3.03 7.07
C VAL A 77 -12.52 1.94 7.78
N PHE A 78 -11.58 1.30 7.10
CA PHE A 78 -10.91 0.10 7.61
C PHE A 78 -9.51 0.42 8.09
N THR A 79 -9.14 0.29 9.35
CA THR A 79 -7.74 0.47 9.77
C THR A 79 -6.92 -0.79 9.51
N PHE A 80 -5.77 -0.66 8.85
CA PHE A 80 -4.85 -1.76 8.59
C PHE A 80 -3.74 -1.80 9.66
N GLN A 81 -3.65 -2.91 10.38
CA GLN A 81 -2.58 -3.15 11.35
C GLN A 81 -1.85 -4.44 10.95
N PRO A 82 -0.74 -4.36 10.21
CA PRO A 82 0.02 -5.54 9.86
C PRO A 82 0.55 -6.20 11.13
N LEU A 83 0.52 -7.53 11.17
CA LEU A 83 1.13 -8.31 12.23
C LEU A 83 2.57 -8.64 11.84
N PRO A 84 3.53 -8.70 12.79
CA PRO A 84 4.87 -9.16 12.48
C PRO A 84 4.86 -10.66 12.14
N PHE A 85 5.76 -11.08 11.25
CA PHE A 85 6.04 -12.48 10.99
C PHE A 85 7.18 -12.94 11.90
N ASN A 86 7.11 -14.20 12.36
CA ASN A 86 8.17 -14.83 13.12
C ASN A 86 8.47 -16.21 12.54
N SER A 87 9.74 -16.57 12.44
CA SER A 87 10.20 -17.87 11.95
C SER A 87 11.54 -18.24 12.58
N ASN A 88 11.79 -19.55 12.68
CA ASN A 88 13.11 -20.08 13.06
C ASN A 88 14.12 -20.03 11.89
N CYS A 89 13.68 -19.64 10.68
CA CYS A 89 14.55 -19.42 9.54
C CYS A 89 15.25 -18.05 9.63
N ALA A 90 16.52 -18.05 10.05
CA ALA A 90 17.28 -16.81 10.30
C ALA A 90 17.34 -15.83 9.11
N PRO A 91 17.50 -16.27 7.84
CA PRO A 91 17.45 -15.36 6.70
C PRO A 91 16.10 -14.62 6.57
N LEU A 92 14.97 -15.26 6.87
CA LEU A 92 13.65 -14.61 6.86
C LEU A 92 13.53 -13.52 7.93
N ASN A 93 14.18 -13.68 9.08
CA ASN A 93 14.20 -12.66 10.12
C ASN A 93 14.95 -11.38 9.68
N THR A 94 15.81 -11.50 8.66
CA THR A 94 16.52 -10.36 8.05
C THR A 94 15.75 -9.78 6.87
N ALA A 95 15.08 -10.62 6.06
CA ALA A 95 14.35 -10.18 4.87
C ALA A 95 12.96 -9.57 5.18
N ASN A 96 12.21 -10.16 6.10
CA ASN A 96 10.82 -9.75 6.39
C ASN A 96 10.65 -8.33 6.96
N PRO A 97 11.57 -7.78 7.79
CA PRO A 97 11.42 -6.43 8.33
C PRO A 97 11.13 -5.36 7.27
N ASN A 98 11.73 -5.46 6.08
CA ASN A 98 11.48 -4.50 5.00
C ASN A 98 10.04 -4.62 4.46
N PHE A 99 9.56 -5.84 4.21
CA PHE A 99 8.17 -6.08 3.79
C PHE A 99 7.19 -5.52 4.83
N PHE A 100 7.41 -5.83 6.11
CA PHE A 100 6.60 -5.31 7.20
C PHE A 100 6.61 -3.78 7.27
N GLN A 101 7.79 -3.16 7.10
CA GLN A 101 7.93 -1.71 7.10
C GLN A 101 7.12 -1.04 5.99
N PHE A 102 7.17 -1.55 4.75
CA PHE A 102 6.39 -0.97 3.65
C PHE A 102 4.88 -1.15 3.83
N LEU A 103 4.44 -2.24 4.46
CA LEU A 103 3.04 -2.38 4.88
C LEU A 103 2.66 -1.28 5.87
N VAL A 104 3.46 -1.05 6.90
CA VAL A 104 3.20 0.00 7.90
C VAL A 104 3.21 1.39 7.27
N LEU A 105 4.16 1.68 6.39
CA LEU A 105 4.31 2.98 5.72
C LEU A 105 3.17 3.26 4.73
N SER A 106 2.44 2.25 4.27
CA SER A 106 1.23 2.47 3.46
C SER A 106 0.11 3.15 4.26
N ASN A 107 0.04 2.96 5.59
CA ASN A 107 -1.01 3.54 6.43
C ASN A 107 -1.05 5.07 6.43
N PRO A 108 0.04 5.80 6.72
CA PRO A 108 0.00 7.26 6.71
C PRO A 108 -0.43 7.82 5.35
N ILE A 109 0.05 7.24 4.23
CA ILE A 109 -0.41 7.67 2.89
C ILE A 109 -1.91 7.45 2.71
N LEU A 110 -2.44 6.30 3.13
CA LEU A 110 -3.87 6.01 3.00
C LEU A 110 -4.71 6.90 3.92
N ASN A 111 -4.17 7.31 5.06
CA ASN A 111 -4.79 8.30 5.93
C ASN A 111 -4.80 9.69 5.27
N ASP A 112 -3.71 10.10 4.62
CA ASP A 112 -3.62 11.37 3.92
C ASP A 112 -4.55 11.43 2.71
N ILE A 113 -4.64 10.33 1.93
CA ILE A 113 -5.63 10.17 0.86
C ILE A 113 -7.04 10.38 1.40
N CYS A 114 -7.37 9.74 2.51
CA CYS A 114 -8.69 9.88 3.13
C CYS A 114 -8.96 11.31 3.62
N ALA A 115 -8.01 11.90 4.38
CA ALA A 115 -8.14 13.22 4.97
C ALA A 115 -8.29 14.33 3.92
N ASN A 116 -7.67 14.13 2.76
CA ASN A 116 -7.72 15.08 1.65
C ASN A 116 -8.78 14.71 0.59
N GLY A 117 -9.66 13.73 0.84
CA GLY A 117 -10.70 13.33 -0.10
C GLY A 117 -10.17 12.88 -1.47
N CYS A 118 -8.95 12.36 -1.51
CA CYS A 118 -8.33 11.87 -2.73
C CYS A 118 -8.87 10.48 -3.08
N GLU A 119 -8.96 10.19 -4.37
CA GLU A 119 -9.25 8.85 -4.85
C GLU A 119 -7.96 8.03 -5.00
N ILE A 120 -8.07 6.73 -4.76
CA ILE A 120 -6.99 5.78 -5.06
C ILE A 120 -7.08 5.44 -6.54
N THR A 121 -5.98 5.65 -7.26
CA THR A 121 -5.90 5.34 -8.69
C THR A 121 -6.14 3.86 -8.98
N PRO A 122 -6.74 3.51 -10.14
CA PRO A 122 -6.87 2.12 -10.59
C PRO A 122 -5.55 1.36 -10.61
N VAL A 123 -4.47 2.03 -11.01
CA VAL A 123 -3.12 1.45 -11.10
C VAL A 123 -2.66 0.87 -9.76
N ALA A 124 -2.86 1.57 -8.64
CA ALA A 124 -2.49 1.04 -7.33
C ALA A 124 -3.30 -0.21 -6.95
N ASN A 125 -4.59 -0.27 -7.34
CA ASN A 125 -5.43 -1.44 -7.12
C ASN A 125 -5.03 -2.62 -8.02
N GLU A 126 -4.59 -2.36 -9.24
CA GLU A 126 -4.10 -3.39 -10.17
C GLU A 126 -2.79 -3.98 -9.66
N MET A 127 -1.81 -3.14 -9.30
CA MET A 127 -0.52 -3.59 -8.77
C MET A 127 -0.66 -4.49 -7.54
N ILE A 128 -1.52 -4.14 -6.58
CA ILE A 128 -1.73 -4.96 -5.39
C ILE A 128 -2.44 -6.29 -5.71
N ALA A 129 -3.35 -6.26 -6.69
CA ALA A 129 -4.06 -7.45 -7.16
C ALA A 129 -3.11 -8.41 -7.89
N ASP A 130 -2.24 -7.88 -8.75
CA ASP A 130 -1.23 -8.65 -9.48
C ASP A 130 -0.23 -9.30 -8.51
N LEU A 131 0.24 -8.55 -7.50
CA LEU A 131 1.09 -9.10 -6.44
C LEU A 131 0.37 -10.24 -5.70
N LEU A 132 -0.91 -10.08 -5.38
CA LEU A 132 -1.69 -11.12 -4.72
C LEU A 132 -1.84 -12.38 -5.59
N VAL A 133 -2.05 -12.21 -6.90
CA VAL A 133 -2.12 -13.30 -7.87
C VAL A 133 -0.77 -14.02 -7.96
N LYS A 134 0.33 -13.29 -8.08
CA LYS A 134 1.70 -13.82 -8.09
C LYS A 134 1.97 -14.69 -6.86
N LEU A 135 1.71 -14.16 -5.66
CA LEU A 135 1.97 -14.88 -4.41
C LEU A 135 1.13 -16.16 -4.29
N LYS A 136 -0.15 -16.11 -4.67
CA LYS A 136 -1.03 -17.29 -4.69
C LYS A 136 -0.56 -18.33 -5.71
N GLY A 137 -0.13 -17.90 -6.89
CA GLY A 137 0.42 -18.81 -7.90
C GLY A 137 1.69 -19.53 -7.47
N ILE A 138 2.51 -18.90 -6.62
CA ILE A 138 3.71 -19.52 -6.05
C ILE A 138 3.35 -20.52 -4.94
N LEU A 139 2.31 -20.22 -4.15
CA LEU A 139 1.86 -21.09 -3.07
C LEU A 139 1.26 -22.40 -3.59
N GLY A 140 0.55 -22.36 -4.73
CA GLY A 140 -0.16 -23.49 -5.32
C GLY A 140 -1.64 -23.52 -4.96
#